data_AF-A0A3R9VVC4-F1
#
_entry.id   AF-A0A3R9VVC4-F1
#
_cell.length_a   1.000
_cell.length_b   1.000
_cell.length_c   1.000
_cell.angle_alpha   90.00
_cell.angle_beta   90.00
_cell.angle_gamma   90.00
#
_symmetry.space_group_name_H-M   'P 1'
#
loop_
_entity.id
_entity.type
_entity.pdbx_description
1 polymer ?
#
loop_
_entity_poly.entity_id
_entity_poly.type
_entity_poly.pdbx_seq_one_letter_code
_entity_poly.pdbx_strand_id
1 'polypeptide(L)'
;MTGPLRPTFHEGQVLAASDLSATVEYARGLAARHARHLHDWGIAEGLDLVTQARTDPRTNARYVEVSVAPGVALDGTGREVVLTDPVVLRESDFEEVNGADRPTDEPYPVFLTAADREPARAPGPVPCTGGATRTRVEESYQILFGRLGDERLVDEQRPPATGAPPSAPPARWLVLLGYVRWTDGHFSGVEREARHVPVRFAGVRADTVSARSGSLTLRTAPAVTEGEPALVLSGGDRPSLVFGLYQGSGTVAPLLTVAANGNLTVEGSVSGRTAGGSNRVTSGTATDGMLLPLPSGVTPEQVADGRVVIHVRLTPRTPPTATDSTLVSTVEAAVDDDRRVRCRQRLYDPLAIPVTVVERPGAVDFLVLATVAATNGGG
;
A
#
# COMPACT_ATOMS: atom_id res chain seq x y z
N MET A 1 -8.49 -11.63 -40.37
CA MET A 1 -7.84 -11.51 -39.05
C MET A 1 -6.38 -11.89 -39.21
N THR A 2 -5.45 -10.97 -39.02
CA THR A 2 -4.01 -11.25 -39.19
C THR A 2 -3.28 -10.94 -37.89
N GLY A 3 -2.85 -11.99 -37.19
CA GLY A 3 -1.97 -11.87 -36.03
C GLY A 3 -0.53 -11.56 -36.43
N PRO A 4 0.39 -11.43 -35.45
CA PRO A 4 1.82 -11.19 -35.72
C PRO A 4 2.41 -12.29 -36.60
N LEU A 5 3.18 -11.90 -37.63
CA LEU A 5 3.89 -12.85 -38.50
C LEU A 5 5.22 -13.25 -37.87
N ARG A 6 5.47 -14.55 -37.78
CA ARG A 6 6.75 -15.11 -37.33
C ARG A 6 7.56 -15.56 -38.56
N PRO A 7 8.84 -15.16 -38.68
CA PRO A 7 9.71 -15.66 -39.74
C PRO A 7 9.88 -17.18 -39.70
N THR A 8 9.90 -17.81 -40.87
CA THR A 8 10.23 -19.23 -41.07
C THR A 8 11.34 -19.34 -42.11
N PHE A 9 12.25 -20.29 -41.92
CA PHE A 9 13.41 -20.49 -42.78
C PHE A 9 13.43 -21.92 -43.33
N HIS A 10 13.88 -22.08 -44.57
CA HIS A 10 13.99 -23.38 -45.22
C HIS A 10 15.41 -23.62 -45.75
N GLU A 11 15.78 -24.89 -45.91
CA GLU A 11 17.07 -25.27 -46.47
C GLU A 11 17.22 -24.72 -47.89
N GLY A 12 18.40 -24.15 -48.19
CA GLY A 12 18.68 -23.53 -49.48
C GLY A 12 18.10 -22.12 -49.68
N GLN A 13 17.38 -21.56 -48.69
CA GLN A 13 16.88 -20.19 -48.76
C GLN A 13 18.04 -19.17 -48.72
N VAL A 14 18.00 -18.21 -49.64
CA VAL A 14 18.86 -17.01 -49.58
C VAL A 14 18.22 -16.00 -48.62
N LEU A 15 18.94 -15.61 -47.57
CA LEU A 15 18.46 -14.67 -46.57
C LEU A 15 18.66 -13.22 -47.03
N ALA A 16 17.58 -12.44 -46.99
CA ALA A 16 17.63 -11.00 -47.18
C ALA A 16 17.76 -10.25 -45.83
N ALA A 17 18.22 -9.01 -45.87
CA ALA A 17 18.26 -8.14 -44.68
C ALA A 17 16.85 -7.95 -44.05
N SER A 18 15.78 -8.00 -44.86
CA SER A 18 14.40 -7.96 -44.39
C SER A 18 14.04 -9.17 -43.52
N ASP A 19 14.55 -10.36 -43.83
CA ASP A 19 14.25 -11.57 -43.06
C ASP A 19 14.90 -11.51 -41.67
N LEU A 20 16.11 -10.96 -41.60
CA LEU A 20 16.81 -10.69 -40.35
C LEU A 20 16.12 -9.58 -39.54
N SER A 21 15.70 -8.50 -40.21
CA SER A 21 14.97 -7.39 -39.58
C SER A 21 13.63 -7.86 -39.01
N ALA A 22 12.89 -8.67 -39.76
CA ALA A 22 11.63 -9.26 -39.30
C ALA A 22 11.80 -10.14 -38.05
N THR A 23 12.95 -10.80 -37.89
CA THR A 23 13.26 -11.58 -36.67
C THR A 23 13.43 -10.67 -35.46
N VAL A 24 14.15 -9.54 -35.63
CA VAL A 24 14.34 -8.54 -34.57
C VAL A 24 13.02 -7.86 -34.20
N GLU A 25 12.24 -7.44 -35.20
CA GLU A 25 10.94 -6.79 -35.01
C GLU A 25 9.93 -7.71 -34.34
N TYR A 26 9.89 -9.00 -34.71
CA TYR A 26 9.04 -9.97 -34.05
C TYR A 26 9.37 -10.11 -32.56
N ALA A 27 10.66 -10.19 -32.22
CA ALA A 27 11.12 -10.26 -30.83
C ALA A 27 10.79 -8.99 -30.03
N ARG A 28 11.09 -7.80 -30.59
CA ARG A 28 10.72 -6.50 -29.97
C ARG A 28 9.20 -6.38 -29.78
N GLY A 29 8.43 -6.81 -30.77
CA GLY A 29 6.98 -6.85 -30.71
C GLY A 29 6.44 -7.78 -29.63
N LEU A 30 7.06 -8.94 -29.44
CA LEU A 30 6.69 -9.86 -28.37
C LEU A 30 6.94 -9.25 -26.98
N ALA A 31 8.13 -8.67 -26.77
CA ALA A 31 8.49 -8.00 -25.52
C ALA A 31 7.55 -6.82 -25.22
N ALA A 32 7.30 -5.95 -26.20
CA ALA A 32 6.39 -4.82 -26.03
C ALA A 32 4.96 -5.24 -25.67
N ARG A 33 4.44 -6.30 -26.30
CA ARG A 33 3.14 -6.85 -25.93
C ARG A 33 3.12 -7.44 -24.52
N HIS A 34 4.19 -8.14 -24.12
CA HIS A 34 4.31 -8.64 -22.75
C HIS A 34 4.24 -7.48 -21.74
N ALA A 35 5.11 -6.48 -21.89
CA ALA A 35 5.17 -5.32 -21.01
C ALA A 35 3.82 -4.60 -20.94
N ARG A 36 3.22 -4.27 -22.10
CA ARG A 36 1.98 -3.50 -22.17
C ARG A 36 0.76 -4.20 -21.54
N HIS A 37 0.71 -5.52 -21.60
CA HIS A 37 -0.48 -6.29 -21.21
C HIS A 37 -0.38 -6.95 -19.84
N LEU A 38 0.83 -7.29 -19.38
CA LEU A 38 1.04 -7.90 -18.07
C LEU A 38 1.48 -6.91 -17.00
N HIS A 39 1.82 -5.68 -17.38
CA HIS A 39 2.28 -4.65 -16.45
C HIS A 39 1.54 -3.32 -16.62
N ASP A 40 1.51 -2.56 -15.53
CA ASP A 40 1.32 -1.11 -15.62
C ASP A 40 2.65 -0.46 -15.95
N TRP A 41 2.61 0.63 -16.73
CA TRP A 41 3.80 1.41 -17.07
C TRP A 41 4.19 2.34 -15.91
N GLY A 42 5.45 2.78 -15.90
CA GLY A 42 6.05 3.58 -14.83
C GLY A 42 7.50 3.17 -14.57
N ILE A 43 8.05 3.65 -13.46
CA ILE A 43 9.39 3.28 -12.99
C ILE A 43 9.36 1.85 -12.46
N ALA A 44 10.20 0.97 -13.00
CA ALA A 44 10.31 -0.42 -12.55
C ALA A 44 11.33 -0.55 -11.40
N GLU A 45 12.47 0.14 -11.52
CA GLU A 45 13.54 0.13 -10.53
C GLU A 45 14.40 1.38 -10.67
N GLY A 46 14.88 1.94 -9.54
CA GLY A 46 15.77 3.10 -9.53
C GLY A 46 15.11 4.38 -10.07
N LEU A 47 15.84 5.13 -10.90
CA LEU A 47 15.40 6.39 -11.52
C LEU A 47 14.97 7.49 -10.51
N ASP A 48 15.37 7.36 -9.25
CA ASP A 48 15.13 8.36 -8.24
C ASP A 48 15.87 9.67 -8.55
N LEU A 49 15.22 10.79 -8.25
CA LEU A 49 15.89 12.07 -8.14
C LEU A 49 16.67 12.11 -6.82
N VAL A 50 17.99 12.17 -6.90
CA VAL A 50 18.90 12.25 -5.75
C VAL A 50 19.51 13.64 -5.66
N THR A 51 19.72 14.11 -4.43
CA THR A 51 20.26 15.44 -4.16
C THR A 51 21.63 15.35 -3.52
N GLN A 52 22.53 16.25 -3.92
CA GLN A 52 23.82 16.45 -3.28
C GLN A 52 23.98 17.92 -2.91
N ALA A 53 24.29 18.20 -1.65
CA ALA A 53 24.55 19.57 -1.21
C ALA A 53 25.79 20.15 -1.91
N ARG A 54 25.65 21.37 -2.44
CA ARG A 54 26.71 22.14 -3.09
C ARG A 54 26.74 23.56 -2.57
N THR A 55 27.79 24.29 -2.92
CA THR A 55 27.95 25.71 -2.61
C THR A 55 28.48 26.41 -3.85
N ASP A 56 27.81 27.47 -4.29
CA ASP A 56 28.22 28.23 -5.45
C ASP A 56 29.54 28.96 -5.10
N PRO A 57 30.64 28.69 -5.82
CA PRO A 57 31.93 29.30 -5.52
C PRO A 57 31.96 30.82 -5.75
N ARG A 58 31.00 31.41 -6.47
CA ARG A 58 30.92 32.85 -6.74
C ARG A 58 30.10 33.61 -5.70
N THR A 59 28.94 33.08 -5.34
CA THR A 59 27.99 33.74 -4.43
C THR A 59 28.07 33.22 -3.00
N ASN A 60 28.73 32.08 -2.78
CA ASN A 60 28.76 31.32 -1.53
C ASN A 60 27.37 30.86 -1.04
N ALA A 61 26.37 30.86 -1.94
CA ALA A 61 25.04 30.36 -1.66
C ALA A 61 25.03 28.83 -1.62
N ARG A 62 24.26 28.24 -0.70
CA ARG A 62 24.06 26.78 -0.66
C ARG A 62 22.93 26.40 -1.60
N TYR A 63 23.15 25.36 -2.38
CA TYR A 63 22.15 24.79 -3.29
C TYR A 63 22.25 23.27 -3.33
N VAL A 64 21.34 22.60 -4.04
CA VAL A 64 21.44 21.16 -4.28
C VAL A 64 21.71 20.88 -5.75
N GLU A 65 22.67 20.02 -6.02
CA GLU A 65 22.79 19.39 -7.33
C GLU A 65 21.81 18.22 -7.38
N VAL A 66 21.03 18.12 -8.45
CA VAL A 66 20.06 17.05 -8.64
C VAL A 66 20.58 16.12 -9.73
N SER A 67 20.54 14.82 -9.49
CA SER A 67 20.79 13.81 -10.52
C SER A 67 19.71 12.74 -10.53
N VAL A 68 19.53 12.10 -11.69
CA VAL A 68 18.70 10.91 -11.84
C VAL A 68 19.59 9.70 -11.62
N ALA A 69 19.24 8.85 -10.65
CA ALA A 69 19.95 7.60 -10.39
C ALA A 69 19.72 6.58 -11.54
N PRO A 70 20.66 5.65 -11.79
CA PRO A 70 20.45 4.54 -12.71
C PRO A 70 19.17 3.77 -12.40
N GLY A 71 18.58 3.18 -13.44
CA GLY A 71 17.34 2.42 -13.30
C GLY A 71 16.65 2.14 -14.62
N VAL A 72 15.43 1.63 -14.49
CA VAL A 72 14.63 1.14 -15.61
C VAL A 72 13.19 1.65 -15.48
N ALA A 73 12.63 2.11 -16.58
CA ALA A 73 11.21 2.42 -16.72
C ALA A 73 10.58 1.61 -17.85
N LEU A 74 9.29 1.33 -17.69
CA LEU A 74 8.42 0.82 -18.76
C LEU A 74 7.52 1.96 -19.22
N ASP A 75 7.54 2.29 -20.50
CA ASP A 75 6.60 3.25 -21.08
C ASP A 75 5.26 2.58 -21.43
N GLY A 76 4.22 3.36 -21.70
CA GLY A 76 2.90 2.81 -22.03
C GLY A 76 2.79 2.17 -23.41
N THR A 77 3.83 2.27 -24.24
CA THR A 77 3.95 1.51 -25.48
C THR A 77 4.50 0.09 -25.24
N GLY A 78 4.99 -0.19 -24.03
CA GLY A 78 5.63 -1.44 -23.65
C GLY A 78 7.13 -1.47 -23.91
N ARG A 79 7.74 -0.30 -24.19
CA ARG A 79 9.18 -0.18 -24.35
C ARG A 79 9.86 0.00 -23.00
N GLU A 80 10.99 -0.67 -22.83
CA GLU A 80 11.89 -0.47 -21.71
C GLU A 80 12.82 0.72 -22.00
N VAL A 81 12.99 1.60 -21.02
CA VAL A 81 13.93 2.73 -21.05
C VAL A 81 14.94 2.51 -19.93
N VAL A 82 16.20 2.30 -20.32
CA VAL A 82 17.29 1.96 -19.39
C VAL A 82 18.21 3.15 -19.23
N LEU A 83 18.46 3.53 -17.98
CA LEU A 83 19.47 4.49 -17.57
C LEU A 83 20.59 3.74 -16.83
N THR A 84 21.76 3.60 -17.46
CA THR A 84 22.86 2.81 -16.89
C THR A 84 23.72 3.58 -15.89
N ASP A 85 23.81 4.90 -16.06
CA ASP A 85 24.71 5.76 -15.30
C ASP A 85 23.95 6.97 -14.75
N PRO A 86 24.34 7.52 -13.58
CA PRO A 86 23.69 8.71 -13.03
C PRO A 86 23.80 9.89 -13.99
N VAL A 87 22.71 10.65 -14.15
CA VAL A 87 22.69 11.86 -15.00
C VAL A 87 22.43 13.08 -14.15
N VAL A 88 23.40 14.00 -14.11
CA VAL A 88 23.23 15.30 -13.46
C VAL A 88 22.29 16.17 -14.29
N LEU A 89 21.25 16.68 -13.64
CA LEU A 89 20.30 17.61 -14.24
C LEU A 89 20.95 18.99 -14.32
N ARG A 90 21.07 19.53 -15.53
CA ARG A 90 21.72 20.83 -15.76
C ARG A 90 20.73 21.96 -15.54
N GLU A 91 21.12 22.89 -14.69
CA GLU A 91 20.39 24.13 -14.40
C GLU A 91 20.11 24.94 -15.68
N SER A 92 21.06 24.97 -16.62
CA SER A 92 20.86 25.62 -17.93
C SER A 92 19.73 25.01 -18.76
N ASP A 93 19.58 23.68 -18.71
CA ASP A 93 18.54 22.96 -19.45
C ASP A 93 17.15 23.26 -18.83
N PHE A 94 17.11 23.54 -17.52
CA PHE A 94 15.90 24.00 -16.82
C PHE A 94 15.57 25.45 -17.18
N GLU A 95 16.56 26.35 -17.11
CA GLU A 95 16.40 27.77 -17.42
C GLU A 95 15.94 28.01 -18.86
N GLU A 96 16.39 27.20 -19.83
CA GLU A 96 15.93 27.28 -21.22
C GLU A 96 14.40 27.08 -21.34
N VAL A 97 13.81 26.24 -20.49
CA VAL A 97 12.38 25.89 -20.55
C VAL A 97 11.54 26.78 -19.64
N ASN A 98 12.02 27.07 -18.43
CA ASN A 98 11.27 27.66 -17.31
C ASN A 98 11.85 29.00 -16.82
N GLY A 99 12.99 29.47 -17.34
CA GLY A 99 13.68 30.66 -16.82
C GLY A 99 12.93 31.99 -16.99
N ALA A 100 11.87 32.02 -17.79
CA ALA A 100 10.98 33.17 -17.95
C ALA A 100 9.80 33.18 -16.95
N ASP A 101 9.64 32.11 -16.17
CA ASP A 101 8.55 32.01 -15.20
C ASP A 101 8.74 32.99 -14.03
N ARG A 102 7.62 33.36 -13.41
CA ARG A 102 7.68 34.16 -12.18
C ARG A 102 8.23 33.30 -11.04
N PRO A 103 8.99 33.88 -10.09
CA PRO A 103 9.42 33.17 -8.90
C PRO A 103 8.23 32.49 -8.20
N THR A 104 8.41 31.21 -7.88
CA THR A 104 7.37 30.34 -7.33
C THR A 104 8.01 29.26 -6.47
N ASP A 105 7.29 28.82 -5.44
CA ASP A 105 7.69 27.69 -4.59
C ASP A 105 7.15 26.35 -5.13
N GLU A 106 6.39 26.38 -6.22
CA GLU A 106 5.81 25.20 -6.86
C GLU A 106 6.89 24.36 -7.55
N PRO A 107 6.93 23.04 -7.32
CA PRO A 107 7.95 22.18 -7.91
C PRO A 107 7.58 21.80 -9.36
N TYR A 108 8.59 21.73 -10.23
CA TYR A 108 8.48 21.49 -11.67
C TYR A 108 8.68 20.01 -11.99
N PRO A 109 7.86 19.41 -12.88
CA PRO A 109 7.97 18.00 -13.20
C PRO A 109 9.21 17.70 -14.06
N VAL A 110 9.83 16.55 -13.81
CA VAL A 110 10.93 15.99 -14.60
C VAL A 110 10.46 14.70 -15.26
N PHE A 111 10.62 14.59 -16.57
CA PHE A 111 10.18 13.44 -17.35
C PHE A 111 11.34 12.68 -17.97
N LEU A 112 11.13 11.37 -18.14
CA LEU A 112 11.94 10.49 -18.97
C LEU A 112 11.13 10.08 -20.20
N THR A 113 11.78 10.05 -21.36
CA THR A 113 11.19 9.50 -22.59
C THR A 113 12.23 8.71 -23.38
N ALA A 114 11.76 7.73 -24.14
CA ALA A 114 12.61 6.91 -24.99
C ALA A 114 13.10 7.69 -26.21
N ALA A 115 14.36 7.49 -26.59
CA ALA A 115 14.94 8.06 -27.80
C ALA A 115 15.78 7.01 -28.52
N ASP A 116 15.71 6.93 -29.85
CA ASP A 116 16.70 6.17 -30.60
C ASP A 116 17.79 7.14 -31.06
N ARG A 117 19.03 6.77 -30.79
CA ARG A 117 20.20 7.51 -31.29
C ARG A 117 20.95 6.62 -32.25
N GLU A 118 21.39 7.21 -33.34
CA GLU A 118 22.38 6.55 -34.17
C GLU A 118 23.76 6.80 -33.53
N PRO A 119 24.50 5.75 -33.15
CA PRO A 119 25.81 5.93 -32.55
C PRO A 119 26.74 6.66 -33.51
N ALA A 120 27.57 7.55 -32.96
CA ALA A 120 28.57 8.25 -33.75
C ALA A 120 29.50 7.24 -34.44
N ARG A 121 29.85 7.53 -35.70
CA ARG A 121 30.74 6.67 -36.49
C ARG A 121 32.09 6.53 -35.78
N ALA A 122 32.48 5.31 -35.44
CA ALA A 122 33.87 5.02 -35.14
C ALA A 122 34.71 5.27 -36.41
N PRO A 123 35.82 6.03 -36.35
CA PRO A 123 36.68 6.22 -37.51
C PRO A 123 37.29 4.88 -37.91
N GLY A 124 36.84 4.35 -39.05
CA GLY A 124 37.32 3.11 -39.66
C GLY A 124 37.53 3.30 -41.16
N PRO A 125 38.43 2.51 -41.78
CA PRO A 125 38.79 2.65 -43.19
C PRO A 125 37.55 2.56 -44.08
N VAL A 126 37.47 3.48 -45.04
CA VAL A 126 36.34 3.72 -45.93
C VAL A 126 36.13 2.51 -46.85
N PRO A 127 34.91 1.94 -46.97
CA PRO A 127 34.63 1.00 -48.06
C PRO A 127 34.51 1.78 -49.37
N CYS A 128 35.24 1.34 -50.39
CA CYS A 128 35.02 1.78 -51.76
C CYS A 128 33.64 1.27 -52.22
N THR A 129 32.80 2.20 -52.70
CA THR A 129 31.47 2.01 -53.33
C THR A 129 30.32 1.56 -52.42
N GLY A 130 29.28 2.40 -52.36
CA GLY A 130 28.06 2.21 -51.58
C GLY A 130 28.08 3.03 -50.29
N GLY A 131 27.15 3.99 -50.14
CA GLY A 131 27.07 4.83 -48.95
C GLY A 131 27.06 3.97 -47.68
N ALA A 132 27.97 4.27 -46.75
CA ALA A 132 28.14 3.48 -45.54
C ALA A 132 26.81 3.44 -44.76
N THR A 133 26.13 2.30 -44.82
CA THR A 133 24.89 2.05 -44.07
C THR A 133 25.26 1.80 -42.60
N ARG A 134 24.57 2.50 -41.69
CA ARG A 134 24.76 2.34 -40.25
C ARG A 134 24.21 0.98 -39.83
N THR A 135 24.93 0.26 -38.98
CA THR A 135 24.64 -1.15 -38.64
C THR A 135 23.99 -1.35 -37.27
N ARG A 136 23.81 -0.27 -36.49
CA ARG A 136 23.32 -0.29 -35.11
C ARG A 136 22.47 0.95 -34.82
N VAL A 137 21.51 0.78 -33.92
CA VAL A 137 20.74 1.85 -33.28
C VAL A 137 20.96 1.71 -31.78
N GLU A 138 21.27 2.81 -31.11
CA GLU A 138 21.36 2.91 -29.66
C GLU A 138 19.96 3.20 -29.11
N GLU A 139 19.44 2.31 -28.27
CA GLU A 139 18.24 2.56 -27.50
C GLU A 139 18.62 3.47 -26.33
N SER A 140 18.33 4.76 -26.49
CA SER A 140 18.71 5.84 -25.60
C SER A 140 17.48 6.46 -24.94
N TYR A 141 17.68 7.58 -24.26
CA TYR A 141 16.65 8.31 -23.55
C TYR A 141 16.85 9.82 -23.68
N GLN A 142 15.83 10.55 -23.25
CA GLN A 142 15.89 11.98 -23.03
C GLN A 142 15.21 12.31 -21.70
N ILE A 143 15.87 13.12 -20.89
CA ILE A 143 15.30 13.73 -19.70
C ILE A 143 14.82 15.13 -20.08
N LEU A 144 13.61 15.48 -19.65
CA LEU A 144 12.93 16.71 -20.00
C LEU A 144 12.44 17.41 -18.74
N PHE A 145 12.62 18.73 -18.66
CA PHE A 145 11.88 19.54 -17.71
C PHE A 145 10.51 19.90 -18.31
N GLY A 146 9.46 19.69 -17.52
CA GLY A 146 8.14 20.19 -17.84
C GLY A 146 7.88 21.55 -17.19
N ARG A 147 6.81 22.19 -17.64
CA ARG A 147 6.25 23.38 -17.03
C ARG A 147 5.29 23.00 -15.92
N LEU A 148 4.93 23.96 -15.08
CA LEU A 148 3.87 23.78 -14.08
C LEU A 148 2.56 23.34 -14.77
N GLY A 149 1.99 22.22 -14.33
CA GLY A 149 0.79 21.64 -14.92
C GLY A 149 1.06 20.54 -15.94
N ASP A 150 2.28 20.45 -16.51
CA ASP A 150 2.62 19.41 -17.49
C ASP A 150 2.61 18.01 -16.87
N GLU A 151 2.68 17.87 -15.53
CA GLU A 151 2.54 16.58 -14.87
C GLU A 151 1.23 15.86 -15.23
N ARG A 152 0.18 16.62 -15.56
CA ARG A 152 -1.13 16.08 -15.95
C ARG A 152 -1.11 15.39 -17.31
N LEU A 153 -0.14 15.74 -18.17
CA LEU A 153 0.04 15.09 -19.46
C LEU A 153 0.27 13.59 -19.29
N VAL A 154 0.83 13.16 -18.16
CA VAL A 154 1.14 11.76 -17.86
C VAL A 154 -0.13 10.90 -17.84
N ASP A 155 -1.21 11.40 -17.23
CA ASP A 155 -2.51 10.71 -17.12
C ASP A 155 -3.33 10.76 -18.42
N GLU A 156 -3.06 11.75 -19.28
CA GLU A 156 -3.74 11.89 -20.57
C GLU A 156 -3.24 10.89 -21.63
N GLN A 157 -2.06 10.30 -21.42
CA GLN A 157 -1.47 9.32 -22.34
C GLN A 157 -2.26 8.01 -22.35
N ARG A 158 -2.64 7.58 -23.56
CA ARG A 158 -3.38 6.34 -23.77
C ARG A 158 -2.49 5.26 -24.37
N PRO A 159 -2.35 4.09 -23.73
CA PRO A 159 -1.61 2.98 -24.31
C PRO A 159 -2.17 2.61 -25.69
N PRO A 160 -1.33 2.21 -26.66
CA PRO A 160 -1.82 1.80 -27.96
C PRO A 160 -2.69 0.55 -27.85
N ALA A 161 -3.61 0.37 -28.80
CA ALA A 161 -4.49 -0.81 -28.85
C ALA A 161 -3.70 -2.13 -28.83
N THR A 162 -4.32 -3.22 -28.37
CA THR A 162 -3.69 -4.54 -28.20
C THR A 162 -2.99 -5.08 -29.45
N GLY A 163 -3.53 -4.80 -30.64
CA GLY A 163 -2.95 -5.21 -31.92
C GLY A 163 -1.97 -4.22 -32.55
N ALA A 164 -1.75 -3.05 -31.93
CA ALA A 164 -0.87 -2.03 -32.49
C ALA A 164 0.59 -2.49 -32.46
N PRO A 165 1.36 -2.30 -33.54
CA PRO A 165 2.80 -2.59 -33.53
C PRO A 165 3.51 -1.73 -32.46
N PRO A 166 4.72 -2.12 -32.04
CA PRO A 166 5.58 -1.23 -31.25
C PRO A 166 5.73 0.12 -31.95
N SER A 167 5.55 1.20 -31.21
CA SER A 167 5.70 2.54 -31.78
C SER A 167 7.17 2.77 -32.13
N ALA A 168 7.44 3.15 -33.39
CA ALA A 168 8.78 3.55 -33.77
C ALA A 168 9.11 4.93 -33.15
N PRO A 169 10.30 5.10 -32.56
CA PRO A 169 10.70 6.37 -31.99
C PRO A 169 10.90 7.47 -33.06
N PRO A 170 10.67 8.74 -32.70
CA PRO A 170 10.27 9.22 -31.38
C PRO A 170 8.76 9.08 -31.14
N ALA A 171 8.37 8.11 -30.31
CA ALA A 171 7.05 8.00 -29.75
C ALA A 171 7.15 8.64 -28.38
N ARG A 172 6.68 9.88 -28.25
CA ARG A 172 6.86 10.65 -27.02
C ARG A 172 5.91 10.12 -25.95
N TRP A 173 6.36 9.11 -25.21
CA TRP A 173 5.75 8.69 -23.95
C TRP A 173 6.52 9.27 -22.78
N LEU A 174 5.84 9.99 -21.90
CA LEU A 174 6.41 10.64 -20.73
C LEU A 174 6.25 9.73 -19.51
N VAL A 175 7.36 9.43 -18.85
CA VAL A 175 7.41 8.81 -17.53
C VAL A 175 7.83 9.89 -16.54
N LEU A 176 6.99 10.19 -15.54
CA LEU A 176 7.32 11.17 -14.50
C LEU A 176 8.36 10.57 -13.55
N LEU A 177 9.52 11.22 -13.44
CA LEU A 177 10.60 10.84 -12.51
C LEU A 177 10.43 11.46 -11.12
N GLY A 178 9.74 12.59 -11.06
CA GLY A 178 9.52 13.37 -9.85
C GLY A 178 9.48 14.85 -10.17
N TYR A 179 9.74 15.66 -9.16
CA TYR A 179 9.70 17.11 -9.26
C TYR A 179 10.95 17.75 -8.68
N VAL A 180 11.36 18.88 -9.25
CA VAL A 180 12.48 19.71 -8.75
C VAL A 180 11.94 21.05 -8.28
N ARG A 181 12.45 21.55 -7.15
CA ARG A 181 12.23 22.93 -6.70
C ARG A 181 13.33 23.82 -7.25
N TRP A 182 12.95 25.03 -7.65
CA TRP A 182 13.84 26.02 -8.23
C TRP A 182 13.77 27.32 -7.43
N THR A 183 14.91 27.84 -7.00
CA THR A 183 14.98 29.06 -6.21
C THR A 183 16.28 29.79 -6.55
N ASP A 184 16.18 31.08 -6.87
CA ASP A 184 17.32 31.97 -7.10
C ASP A 184 18.37 31.44 -8.09
N GLY A 185 17.93 30.80 -9.18
CA GLY A 185 18.83 30.29 -10.21
C GLY A 185 19.42 28.91 -9.91
N HIS A 186 18.95 28.23 -8.85
CA HIS A 186 19.44 26.92 -8.47
C HIS A 186 18.34 25.94 -8.10
N PHE A 187 18.64 24.64 -8.18
CA PHE A 187 17.78 23.64 -7.56
C PHE A 187 17.88 23.70 -6.03
N SER A 188 16.74 23.58 -5.36
CA SER A 188 16.63 23.67 -3.89
C SER A 188 16.09 22.41 -3.23
N GLY A 189 15.51 21.47 -4.00
CA GLY A 189 15.00 20.20 -3.48
C GLY A 189 14.31 19.37 -4.55
N VAL A 190 13.86 18.17 -4.14
CA VAL A 190 13.12 17.24 -5.00
C VAL A 190 11.93 16.64 -4.27
N GLU A 191 10.88 16.29 -5.02
CA GLU A 191 9.66 15.68 -4.49
C GLU A 191 9.21 14.52 -5.39
N ARG A 192 8.49 13.55 -4.82
CA ARG A 192 7.90 12.42 -5.55
C ARG A 192 6.43 12.64 -5.91
N GLU A 193 5.82 13.69 -5.40
CA GLU A 193 4.43 14.05 -5.65
C GLU A 193 4.30 15.56 -5.57
N ALA A 194 3.58 16.16 -6.51
CA ALA A 194 3.14 17.54 -6.44
C ALA A 194 1.76 17.64 -7.07
N ARG A 195 0.93 18.57 -6.58
CA ARG A 195 -0.43 18.82 -7.10
C ARG A 195 -1.28 17.54 -7.21
N HIS A 196 -1.11 16.61 -6.26
CA HIS A 196 -1.78 15.30 -6.19
C HIS A 196 -1.44 14.34 -7.33
N VAL A 197 -0.34 14.54 -8.04
CA VAL A 197 0.15 13.66 -9.10
C VAL A 197 1.45 13.00 -8.62
N PRO A 198 1.41 11.74 -8.15
CA PRO A 198 2.60 11.03 -7.71
C PRO A 198 3.38 10.45 -8.90
N VAL A 199 4.66 10.17 -8.67
CA VAL A 199 5.45 9.30 -9.54
C VAL A 199 4.76 7.93 -9.68
N ARG A 200 4.68 7.45 -10.91
CA ARG A 200 4.07 6.15 -11.22
C ARG A 200 5.13 5.06 -11.25
N PHE A 201 4.87 3.97 -10.54
CA PHE A 201 5.68 2.76 -10.57
C PHE A 201 5.05 1.71 -11.47
N ALA A 202 5.89 0.87 -12.07
CA ALA A 202 5.42 -0.27 -12.83
C ALA A 202 4.68 -1.25 -11.91
N GLY A 203 3.56 -1.78 -12.42
CA GLY A 203 2.66 -2.68 -11.69
C GLY A 203 2.57 -4.06 -12.35
N VAL A 204 1.83 -4.97 -11.72
CA VAL A 204 1.52 -6.29 -12.29
C VAL A 204 0.02 -6.41 -12.48
N ARG A 205 -0.39 -6.89 -13.67
CA ARG A 205 -1.78 -7.21 -14.00
C ARG A 205 -1.97 -8.72 -14.03
N ALA A 206 -2.56 -9.26 -12.98
CA ALA A 206 -2.83 -10.69 -12.88
C ALA A 206 -4.06 -10.98 -12.02
N ASP A 207 -4.94 -11.87 -12.50
CA ASP A 207 -6.04 -12.41 -11.70
C ASP A 207 -5.56 -13.52 -10.74
N THR A 208 -4.37 -14.08 -10.98
CA THR A 208 -3.81 -15.15 -10.16
C THR A 208 -2.32 -14.92 -9.93
N VAL A 209 -1.92 -14.89 -8.66
CA VAL A 209 -0.53 -14.84 -8.21
C VAL A 209 -0.28 -16.05 -7.32
N SER A 210 0.63 -16.93 -7.72
CA SER A 210 0.93 -18.17 -6.99
C SER A 210 2.40 -18.24 -6.55
N ALA A 211 2.62 -18.62 -5.31
CA ALA A 211 3.95 -18.83 -4.75
C ALA A 211 4.25 -20.33 -4.64
N ARG A 212 5.20 -20.82 -5.45
CA ARG A 212 5.60 -22.24 -5.46
C ARG A 212 6.23 -22.72 -4.15
N SER A 213 6.73 -21.79 -3.34
CA SER A 213 7.23 -22.03 -1.98
C SER A 213 6.12 -22.38 -0.98
N GLY A 214 4.85 -22.20 -1.35
CA GLY A 214 3.72 -22.30 -0.43
C GLY A 214 3.50 -21.04 0.43
N SER A 215 4.29 -19.97 0.24
CA SER A 215 4.12 -18.71 0.95
C SER A 215 4.30 -17.52 0.02
N LEU A 216 3.27 -16.67 -0.07
CA LEU A 216 3.26 -15.42 -0.82
C LEU A 216 3.41 -14.25 0.15
N THR A 217 4.35 -13.35 -0.13
CA THR A 217 4.62 -12.17 0.71
C THR A 217 4.52 -10.90 -0.13
N LEU A 218 3.71 -9.94 0.32
CA LEU A 218 3.59 -8.61 -0.24
C LEU A 218 4.27 -7.60 0.69
N ARG A 219 5.00 -6.65 0.11
CA ARG A 219 5.83 -5.66 0.81
C ARG A 219 5.71 -4.30 0.13
N THR A 220 5.95 -3.24 0.88
CA THR A 220 6.02 -1.85 0.39
C THR A 220 7.40 -1.48 -0.15
N ALA A 221 8.47 -2.18 0.28
CA ALA A 221 9.84 -1.97 -0.16
C ALA A 221 10.50 -3.27 -0.66
N PRO A 222 11.47 -3.20 -1.60
CA PRO A 222 12.18 -4.38 -2.09
C PRO A 222 13.01 -5.08 -1.00
N ALA A 223 13.67 -4.28 -0.15
CA ALA A 223 14.46 -4.77 0.97
C ALA A 223 13.56 -5.11 2.16
N VAL A 224 13.92 -6.14 2.91
CA VAL A 224 13.31 -6.41 4.22
C VAL A 224 13.96 -5.46 5.23
N THR A 225 13.14 -4.64 5.88
CA THR A 225 13.60 -3.66 6.86
C THR A 225 12.73 -3.78 8.10
N GLU A 226 13.36 -3.84 9.27
CA GLU A 226 12.66 -3.92 10.55
C GLU A 226 11.69 -2.75 10.72
N GLY A 227 10.49 -3.04 11.22
CA GLY A 227 9.41 -2.06 11.37
C GLY A 227 8.57 -1.81 10.12
N GLU A 228 9.00 -2.27 8.94
CA GLU A 228 8.20 -2.14 7.71
C GLU A 228 7.09 -3.19 7.62
N PRO A 229 5.94 -2.86 7.01
CA PRO A 229 4.80 -3.74 6.95
C PRO A 229 4.97 -4.86 5.91
N ALA A 230 4.35 -6.01 6.21
CA ALA A 230 4.22 -7.11 5.29
C ALA A 230 2.85 -7.79 5.40
N LEU A 231 2.37 -8.32 4.27
CA LEU A 231 1.25 -9.24 4.22
C LEU A 231 1.76 -10.61 3.73
N VAL A 232 1.56 -11.64 4.54
CA VAL A 232 2.02 -13.00 4.26
C VAL A 232 0.81 -13.93 4.16
N LEU A 233 0.65 -14.58 3.02
CA LEU A 233 -0.29 -15.69 2.83
C LEU A 233 0.50 -16.99 2.78
N SER A 234 0.35 -17.83 3.81
CA SER A 234 1.02 -19.12 3.92
C SER A 234 0.02 -20.27 3.73
N GLY A 235 0.39 -21.27 2.94
CA GLY A 235 -0.33 -22.53 2.76
C GLY A 235 0.16 -23.65 3.67
N GLY A 236 -0.15 -24.90 3.32
CA GLY A 236 0.24 -26.11 4.06
C GLY A 236 -0.84 -26.62 5.02
N ASP A 237 -0.45 -27.39 6.05
CA ASP A 237 -1.39 -28.00 7.02
C ASP A 237 -2.09 -26.98 7.93
N ARG A 238 -1.49 -25.79 8.09
CA ARG A 238 -2.02 -24.68 8.88
C ARG A 238 -1.96 -23.39 8.07
N PRO A 239 -2.82 -23.23 7.05
CA PRO A 239 -2.82 -22.03 6.24
C PRO A 239 -3.14 -20.80 7.10
N SER A 240 -2.56 -19.67 6.76
CA SER A 240 -2.79 -18.41 7.47
C SER A 240 -2.57 -17.21 6.58
N LEU A 241 -3.28 -16.12 6.89
CA LEU A 241 -3.00 -14.79 6.39
C LEU A 241 -2.55 -13.93 7.57
N VAL A 242 -1.38 -13.34 7.45
CA VAL A 242 -0.75 -12.51 8.49
C VAL A 242 -0.43 -11.15 7.94
N PHE A 243 -0.93 -10.10 8.60
CA PHE A 243 -0.43 -8.73 8.44
C PHE A 243 0.36 -8.36 9.70
N GLY A 244 1.51 -7.72 9.51
CA GLY A 244 2.38 -7.37 10.62
C GLY A 244 3.60 -6.57 10.19
N LEU A 245 4.55 -6.41 11.11
CA LEU A 245 5.80 -5.68 10.87
C LEU A 245 6.98 -6.65 10.85
N TYR A 246 7.96 -6.39 9.99
CA TYR A 246 9.21 -7.13 10.04
C TYR A 246 9.95 -6.90 11.35
N GLN A 247 10.54 -7.98 11.87
CA GLN A 247 11.48 -7.98 12.98
C GLN A 247 12.91 -7.99 12.43
N GLY A 248 13.91 -7.66 13.25
CA GLY A 248 15.33 -7.78 12.88
C GLY A 248 15.77 -9.19 12.41
N SER A 249 15.01 -10.23 12.75
CA SER A 249 15.19 -11.61 12.26
C SER A 249 14.69 -11.86 10.84
N GLY A 250 13.99 -10.89 10.22
CA GLY A 250 13.32 -11.04 8.93
C GLY A 250 11.97 -11.76 8.99
N THR A 251 11.53 -12.19 10.17
CA THR A 251 10.18 -12.71 10.41
C THR A 251 9.17 -11.58 10.60
N VAL A 252 7.89 -11.86 10.37
CA VAL A 252 6.81 -10.88 10.57
C VAL A 252 6.20 -11.06 11.96
N ALA A 253 6.29 -10.03 12.79
CA ALA A 253 5.53 -9.92 14.04
C ALA A 253 4.05 -9.68 13.71
N PRO A 254 3.14 -10.61 14.01
CA PRO A 254 1.75 -10.53 13.58
C PRO A 254 0.98 -9.46 14.35
N LEU A 255 0.38 -8.51 13.63
CA LEU A 255 -0.60 -7.56 14.18
C LEU A 255 -2.04 -7.99 13.89
N LEU A 256 -2.24 -8.71 12.78
CA LEU A 256 -3.50 -9.32 12.42
C LEU A 256 -3.24 -10.69 11.81
N THR A 257 -3.94 -11.70 12.31
CA THR A 257 -3.84 -13.09 11.82
C THR A 257 -5.22 -13.66 11.55
N VAL A 258 -5.42 -14.20 10.36
CA VAL A 258 -6.54 -15.09 10.02
C VAL A 258 -6.00 -16.51 9.94
N ALA A 259 -6.40 -17.36 10.89
CA ALA A 259 -6.00 -18.75 10.94
C ALA A 259 -6.91 -19.66 10.09
N ALA A 260 -6.41 -20.86 9.75
CA ALA A 260 -7.13 -21.86 8.96
C ALA A 260 -8.54 -22.21 9.45
N ASN A 261 -8.76 -22.15 10.76
CA ASN A 261 -10.04 -22.44 11.40
C ASN A 261 -11.01 -21.23 11.41
N GLY A 262 -10.66 -20.11 10.76
CA GLY A 262 -11.44 -18.89 10.72
C GLY A 262 -11.21 -17.94 11.89
N ASN A 263 -10.34 -18.29 12.85
CA ASN A 263 -10.05 -17.40 13.97
C ASN A 263 -9.30 -16.15 13.48
N LEU A 264 -9.83 -15.00 13.86
CA LEU A 264 -9.19 -13.70 13.68
C LEU A 264 -8.55 -13.27 15.00
N THR A 265 -7.24 -13.02 14.99
CA THR A 265 -6.50 -12.41 16.11
C THR A 265 -6.04 -11.03 15.67
N VAL A 266 -6.26 -10.01 16.50
CA VAL A 266 -5.82 -8.63 16.25
C VAL A 266 -5.11 -8.12 17.50
N GLU A 267 -3.91 -7.61 17.32
CA GLU A 267 -3.19 -6.85 18.33
C GLU A 267 -3.57 -5.36 18.18
N GLY A 268 -4.33 -4.83 19.14
CA GLY A 268 -4.86 -3.47 19.10
C GLY A 268 -6.39 -3.43 19.16
N SER A 269 -7.00 -2.46 18.46
CA SER A 269 -8.44 -2.26 18.47
C SER A 269 -9.03 -2.32 17.05
N VAL A 270 -10.21 -2.92 16.92
CA VAL A 270 -10.98 -2.94 15.67
C VAL A 270 -12.17 -2.00 15.84
N SER A 271 -12.24 -0.93 15.05
CA SER A 271 -13.39 -0.03 14.98
C SER A 271 -14.22 -0.33 13.74
N GLY A 272 -15.52 -0.64 13.91
CA GLY A 272 -16.41 -0.91 12.78
C GLY A 272 -17.86 -0.53 13.06
N ARG A 273 -18.57 -0.04 12.03
CA ARG A 273 -20.03 0.10 12.05
C ARG A 273 -20.64 -1.28 11.91
N THR A 274 -20.99 -1.91 13.01
CA THR A 274 -21.75 -3.16 13.00
C THR A 274 -23.14 -2.92 12.42
N ALA A 275 -23.52 -3.70 11.40
CA ALA A 275 -24.86 -3.67 10.80
C ALA A 275 -25.94 -4.14 11.81
N GLY A 276 -27.20 -3.77 11.55
CA GLY A 276 -28.35 -4.20 12.35
C GLY A 276 -28.42 -5.73 12.48
N GLY A 277 -28.88 -6.22 13.64
CA GLY A 277 -28.80 -7.64 14.03
C GLY A 277 -27.52 -8.04 14.76
N SER A 278 -26.67 -7.08 15.12
CA SER A 278 -25.47 -7.33 15.94
C SER A 278 -25.81 -7.39 17.43
N ASN A 279 -25.30 -8.44 18.09
CA ASN A 279 -25.28 -8.59 19.53
C ASN A 279 -24.04 -7.86 20.08
N ARG A 280 -24.22 -6.93 21.01
CA ARG A 280 -23.11 -6.30 21.72
C ARG A 280 -23.07 -6.78 23.15
N VAL A 281 -21.88 -7.13 23.63
CA VAL A 281 -21.70 -7.67 24.98
C VAL A 281 -20.72 -6.79 25.74
N THR A 282 -21.04 -6.51 27.00
CA THR A 282 -20.07 -6.05 27.98
C THR A 282 -20.18 -6.93 29.21
N SER A 283 -19.04 -7.30 29.78
CA SER A 283 -18.96 -8.07 31.03
C SER A 283 -17.99 -7.40 31.98
N GLY A 284 -18.10 -7.75 33.26
CA GLY A 284 -17.25 -7.19 34.29
C GLY A 284 -17.73 -7.53 35.67
N THR A 285 -17.28 -6.74 36.65
CA THR A 285 -17.67 -6.86 38.05
C THR A 285 -18.37 -5.59 38.49
N ALA A 286 -19.39 -5.74 39.34
CA ALA A 286 -20.12 -4.63 39.92
C ALA A 286 -20.46 -4.93 41.39
N THR A 287 -20.50 -3.90 42.22
CA THR A 287 -20.97 -3.99 43.60
C THR A 287 -22.42 -3.50 43.69
N ASP A 288 -23.09 -3.82 44.79
CA ASP A 288 -24.40 -3.28 45.14
C ASP A 288 -24.47 -1.75 44.91
N GLY A 289 -25.54 -1.29 44.26
CA GLY A 289 -25.81 0.11 43.92
C GLY A 289 -25.12 0.63 42.64
N MET A 290 -24.16 -0.11 42.06
CA MET A 290 -23.49 0.33 40.83
C MET A 290 -24.40 0.26 39.60
N LEU A 291 -24.33 1.29 38.76
CA LEU A 291 -24.95 1.30 37.45
C LEU A 291 -24.15 0.40 36.48
N LEU A 292 -24.81 -0.56 35.86
CA LEU A 292 -24.16 -1.40 34.85
C LEU A 292 -23.86 -0.61 33.57
N PRO A 293 -22.65 -0.75 33.00
CA PRO A 293 -22.31 -0.09 31.75
C PRO A 293 -23.12 -0.68 30.59
N LEU A 294 -23.40 0.15 29.59
CA LEU A 294 -23.91 -0.33 28.30
C LEU A 294 -22.75 -0.86 27.45
N PRO A 295 -22.98 -1.87 26.60
CA PRO A 295 -22.00 -2.25 25.59
C PRO A 295 -21.62 -1.07 24.71
N SER A 296 -20.37 -1.06 24.23
CA SER A 296 -19.83 0.06 23.45
C SER A 296 -20.74 0.42 22.28
N GLY A 297 -21.03 1.71 22.13
CA GLY A 297 -21.89 2.28 21.09
C GLY A 297 -23.39 1.96 21.21
N VAL A 298 -23.85 1.46 22.37
CA VAL A 298 -25.26 1.49 22.77
C VAL A 298 -25.46 2.71 23.67
N THR A 299 -26.43 3.55 23.31
CA THR A 299 -26.76 4.78 24.05
C THR A 299 -27.97 4.54 24.98
N PRO A 300 -28.08 5.24 26.12
CA PRO A 300 -29.26 5.17 26.99
C PRO A 300 -30.57 5.46 26.24
N GLU A 301 -30.55 6.41 25.30
CA GLU A 301 -31.70 6.79 24.49
C GLU A 301 -32.18 5.63 23.60
N GLN A 302 -31.26 4.87 22.99
CA GLN A 302 -31.62 3.69 22.20
C GLN A 302 -32.33 2.60 23.01
N VAL A 303 -32.00 2.49 24.30
CA VAL A 303 -32.62 1.55 25.23
C VAL A 303 -33.98 2.06 25.66
N ALA A 304 -34.08 3.34 26.01
CA ALA A 304 -35.32 3.99 26.41
C ALA A 304 -36.37 3.99 25.28
N ASP A 305 -35.94 4.20 24.04
CA ASP A 305 -36.79 4.19 22.85
C ASP A 305 -37.18 2.77 22.39
N GLY A 306 -36.73 1.71 23.09
CA GLY A 306 -37.00 0.31 22.73
C GLY A 306 -36.29 -0.19 21.46
N ARG A 307 -35.34 0.59 20.93
CA ARG A 307 -34.55 0.21 19.73
C ARG A 307 -33.52 -0.88 20.03
N VAL A 308 -33.14 -1.01 21.30
CA VAL A 308 -32.20 -2.01 21.80
C VAL A 308 -32.80 -2.71 23.01
N VAL A 309 -32.83 -4.04 22.98
CA VAL A 309 -33.23 -4.86 24.13
C VAL A 309 -31.97 -5.27 24.90
N ILE A 310 -32.00 -5.12 26.22
CA ILE A 310 -30.90 -5.53 27.10
C ILE A 310 -31.28 -6.81 27.84
N HIS A 311 -30.40 -7.80 27.78
CA HIS A 311 -30.44 -8.98 28.64
C HIS A 311 -29.27 -8.90 29.62
N VAL A 312 -29.57 -9.00 30.92
CA VAL A 312 -28.55 -8.99 31.96
C VAL A 312 -28.51 -10.33 32.68
N ARG A 313 -27.31 -10.89 32.80
CA ARG A 313 -27.03 -12.03 33.67
C ARG A 313 -26.12 -11.57 34.79
N LEU A 314 -26.52 -11.85 36.03
CA LEU A 314 -25.71 -11.65 37.23
C LEU A 314 -25.31 -12.99 37.83
N THR A 315 -24.07 -13.07 38.31
CA THR A 315 -23.54 -14.19 39.10
C THR A 315 -22.96 -13.63 40.39
N PRO A 316 -23.56 -13.89 41.56
CA PRO A 316 -23.04 -13.42 42.85
C PRO A 316 -21.67 -14.00 43.16
N ARG A 317 -20.76 -13.17 43.65
CA ARG A 317 -19.43 -13.59 44.11
C ARG A 317 -19.45 -13.90 45.59
N THR A 318 -19.00 -15.07 45.98
CA THR A 318 -18.81 -15.38 47.40
C THR A 318 -17.58 -14.60 47.92
N PRO A 319 -17.74 -13.70 48.90
CA PRO A 319 -16.64 -12.96 49.47
C PRO A 319 -15.75 -13.89 50.30
N PRO A 320 -14.46 -13.58 50.47
CA PRO A 320 -13.62 -14.30 51.42
C PRO A 320 -14.19 -14.12 52.83
N THR A 321 -14.36 -15.22 53.56
CA THR A 321 -14.86 -15.24 54.93
C THR A 321 -13.70 -15.20 55.93
N ALA A 322 -13.95 -14.61 57.11
CA ALA A 322 -12.94 -14.50 58.16
C ALA A 322 -12.69 -15.84 58.89
N THR A 323 -13.69 -16.73 58.87
CA THR A 323 -13.64 -18.07 59.45
C THR A 323 -14.18 -19.08 58.44
N ASP A 324 -13.68 -20.31 58.50
CA ASP A 324 -14.18 -21.42 57.68
C ASP A 324 -15.60 -21.85 58.07
N SER A 325 -16.06 -21.46 59.27
CA SER A 325 -17.42 -21.69 59.75
C SER A 325 -18.43 -20.65 59.28
N THR A 326 -17.99 -19.50 58.75
CA THR A 326 -18.91 -18.47 58.25
C THR A 326 -19.60 -18.96 56.97
N LEU A 327 -20.92 -18.99 56.98
CA LEU A 327 -21.74 -19.31 55.82
C LEU A 327 -22.21 -18.03 55.13
N VAL A 328 -22.08 -18.00 53.80
CA VAL A 328 -22.57 -16.90 52.96
C VAL A 328 -23.71 -17.38 52.09
N SER A 329 -24.82 -16.67 52.11
CA SER A 329 -25.94 -16.89 51.20
C SER A 329 -26.31 -15.60 50.48
N THR A 330 -26.68 -15.70 49.20
CA THR A 330 -27.18 -14.56 48.45
C THR A 330 -28.65 -14.36 48.79
N VAL A 331 -28.98 -13.19 49.32
CA VAL A 331 -30.36 -12.78 49.62
C VAL A 331 -31.01 -12.23 48.37
N GLU A 332 -30.27 -11.40 47.62
CA GLU A 332 -30.74 -10.74 46.41
C GLU A 332 -29.59 -10.61 45.42
N ALA A 333 -29.88 -10.83 44.14
CA ALA A 333 -28.97 -10.58 43.02
C ALA A 333 -29.80 -10.24 41.78
N ALA A 334 -30.19 -8.98 41.69
CA ALA A 334 -31.06 -8.47 40.63
C ALA A 334 -30.51 -7.17 40.06
N VAL A 335 -31.11 -6.73 38.96
CA VAL A 335 -30.89 -5.42 38.37
C VAL A 335 -32.22 -4.71 38.34
N ASP A 336 -32.27 -3.45 38.79
CA ASP A 336 -33.49 -2.65 38.72
C ASP A 336 -33.68 -1.97 37.36
N ASP A 337 -34.79 -1.26 37.20
CA ASP A 337 -35.17 -0.61 35.95
C ASP A 337 -34.14 0.46 35.51
N ASP A 338 -33.41 1.05 36.45
CA ASP A 338 -32.33 1.99 36.21
C ASP A 338 -30.99 1.31 35.91
N ARG A 339 -30.97 -0.02 35.73
CA ARG A 339 -29.77 -0.85 35.50
C ARG A 339 -28.78 -0.85 36.66
N ARG A 340 -29.25 -0.56 37.88
CA ARG A 340 -28.41 -0.66 39.08
C ARG A 340 -28.44 -2.06 39.63
N VAL A 341 -27.27 -2.55 40.00
CA VAL A 341 -27.12 -3.85 40.66
C VAL A 341 -27.69 -3.76 42.07
N ARG A 342 -28.54 -4.73 42.42
CA ARG A 342 -28.93 -5.03 43.80
C ARG A 342 -28.35 -6.38 44.18
N CYS A 343 -27.34 -6.36 45.02
CA CYS A 343 -26.71 -7.57 45.52
C CYS A 343 -26.56 -7.50 47.04
N ARG A 344 -27.33 -8.33 47.73
CA ARG A 344 -27.24 -8.47 49.19
C ARG A 344 -26.83 -9.87 49.56
N GLN A 345 -25.85 -9.94 50.45
CA GLN A 345 -25.33 -11.19 50.98
C GLN A 345 -25.58 -11.24 52.47
N ARG A 346 -26.04 -12.40 52.93
CA ARG A 346 -26.22 -12.70 54.34
C ARG A 346 -25.06 -13.56 54.78
N LEU A 347 -24.36 -13.09 55.80
CA LEU A 347 -23.29 -13.80 56.47
C LEU A 347 -23.79 -14.19 57.86
N TYR A 348 -23.56 -15.44 58.24
CA TYR A 348 -23.75 -15.89 59.60
C TYR A 348 -22.76 -16.99 59.93
N ASP A 349 -22.22 -16.96 61.15
CA ASP A 349 -21.34 -18.00 61.67
C ASP A 349 -22.12 -18.78 62.75
N PRO A 350 -22.49 -20.05 62.51
CA PRO A 350 -23.23 -20.85 63.47
C PRO A 350 -22.41 -21.20 64.71
N LEU A 351 -21.08 -21.03 64.69
CA LEU A 351 -20.18 -21.30 65.81
C LEU A 351 -19.85 -20.05 66.64
N ALA A 352 -20.22 -18.85 66.17
CA ALA A 352 -20.02 -17.62 66.92
C ALA A 352 -21.00 -17.51 68.10
N ILE A 353 -20.52 -17.03 69.25
CA ILE A 353 -21.35 -16.76 70.43
C ILE A 353 -21.19 -15.27 70.81
N PRO A 354 -22.24 -14.44 70.68
CA PRO A 354 -23.58 -14.76 70.16
C PRO A 354 -23.60 -14.96 68.64
N VAL A 355 -24.55 -15.75 68.14
CA VAL A 355 -24.78 -15.89 66.70
C VAL A 355 -25.34 -14.58 66.17
N THR A 356 -24.60 -13.93 65.27
CA THR A 356 -25.04 -12.70 64.59
C THR A 356 -25.26 -12.97 63.11
N VAL A 357 -26.44 -12.62 62.61
CA VAL A 357 -26.73 -12.59 61.18
C VAL A 357 -26.50 -11.17 60.68
N VAL A 358 -25.62 -11.00 59.70
CA VAL A 358 -25.29 -9.69 59.13
C VAL A 358 -25.55 -9.70 57.64
N GLU A 359 -26.34 -8.74 57.17
CA GLU A 359 -26.50 -8.49 55.74
C GLU A 359 -25.56 -7.39 55.29
N ARG A 360 -24.87 -7.60 54.17
CA ARG A 360 -23.93 -6.64 53.61
C ARG A 360 -24.10 -6.54 52.08
N PRO A 361 -23.72 -5.40 51.50
CA PRO A 361 -23.51 -5.27 50.06
C PRO A 361 -22.60 -6.38 49.51
N GLY A 362 -23.05 -7.04 48.45
CA GLY A 362 -22.28 -8.06 47.73
C GLY A 362 -21.69 -7.54 46.42
N ALA A 363 -20.87 -8.37 45.79
CA ALA A 363 -20.35 -8.16 44.44
C ALA A 363 -20.89 -9.23 43.49
N VAL A 364 -21.04 -8.88 42.22
CA VAL A 364 -21.49 -9.77 41.15
C VAL A 364 -20.54 -9.70 39.97
N ASP A 365 -20.37 -10.82 39.28
CA ASP A 365 -19.98 -10.83 37.87
C ASP A 365 -21.21 -10.56 37.02
N PHE A 366 -21.11 -9.65 36.07
CA PHE A 366 -22.21 -9.31 35.17
C PHE A 366 -21.85 -9.61 33.72
N LEU A 367 -22.88 -9.95 32.95
CA LEU A 367 -22.86 -9.95 31.49
C LEU A 367 -24.10 -9.20 31.01
N VAL A 368 -23.89 -8.11 30.28
CA VAL A 368 -24.92 -7.29 29.64
C VAL A 368 -24.83 -7.52 28.14
N LEU A 369 -25.89 -8.11 27.58
CA LEU A 369 -26.07 -8.34 26.16
C LEU A 369 -27.10 -7.34 25.63
N ALA A 370 -26.72 -6.52 24.66
CA ALA A 370 -27.60 -5.65 23.93
C ALA A 370 -27.90 -6.25 22.55
N THR A 371 -29.18 -6.44 22.23
CA THR A 371 -29.65 -6.89 20.92
C THR A 371 -30.33 -5.71 20.23
N VAL A 372 -29.81 -5.31 19.07
CA VAL A 372 -30.45 -4.29 18.24
C VAL A 372 -31.57 -4.97 17.46
N ALA A 373 -32.81 -4.53 17.65
CA ALA A 373 -33.92 -5.05 16.87
C ALA A 373 -33.61 -4.86 15.38
N ALA A 374 -33.75 -5.94 14.59
CA ALA A 374 -33.66 -5.80 13.14
C ALA A 374 -34.71 -4.77 12.72
N THR A 375 -34.30 -3.71 12.04
CA THR A 375 -35.25 -2.88 11.31
C THR A 375 -35.91 -3.81 10.30
N ASN A 376 -37.16 -4.20 10.57
CA ASN A 376 -38.00 -4.83 9.58
C ASN A 376 -38.09 -3.84 8.43
N GLY A 377 -37.30 -4.07 7.37
CA GLY A 377 -37.40 -3.33 6.12
C GLY A 377 -38.76 -3.64 5.51
N GLY A 378 -39.76 -2.83 5.83
CA GLY A 378 -40.97 -2.69 5.05
C GLY A 378 -40.76 -1.61 4.00
N GLY A 379 -40.85 -1.99 2.72
CA GLY A 379 -40.76 -1.10 1.56
C GLY A 379 -39.95 -1.71 0.44
#